data_AF-A0A345H1H1-F1
#
_entry.id   AF-A0A345H1H1-F1
#
_cell.length_a   1.000
_cell.length_b   1.000
_cell.length_c   1.000
_cell.angle_alpha   90.00
_cell.angle_beta   90.00
_cell.angle_gamma   90.00
#
_symmetry.space_group_name_H-M   'P 1'
#
loop_
_entity.id
_entity.type
_entity.pdbx_description
1 polymer ?
#
loop_
_entity_poly.entity_id
_entity_poly.type
_entity_poly.pdbx_seq_one_letter_code
_entity_poly.pdbx_strand_id
1 'polypeptide(L)'
;MSTSDPTPKTPQQNEEKSKATTLETSKSGEATTQKLEKEAPKGVHKGVSDKLMNEIKEELENMLSFAMRNGKVINTELNPLIESNNLDDLINAHNILAKNVAPATPKSIKYLKTLNARDNSRTIFSKLPIIRNLIILALVFLALFIGTSLSDQVDNASLAKGVLDNDGTPLFLNLMFLCATSGLGVVFYLLKSVSEGIQKGTLMPEQSIYYVGLIVLGIMSGLILSEIVATYNGGKSLTVFNSCVLALVGGFSSDAIFTVLQGIINKIKAVFTSDDN
;
A
#
# COMPACT_ATOMS: atom_id res chain seq x y z
N MET A 1 -2.83 -27.69 69.75
CA MET A 1 -2.51 -26.27 69.46
C MET A 1 -3.76 -25.71 68.78
N SER A 2 -4.82 -25.21 69.45
CA SER A 2 -4.91 -24.09 70.43
C SER A 2 -4.15 -22.88 69.89
N THR A 3 -4.75 -21.74 69.52
CA THR A 3 -5.67 -20.82 70.25
C THR A 3 -6.18 -19.73 69.24
N SER A 4 -7.50 -19.50 69.07
CA SER A 4 -8.34 -18.39 69.58
C SER A 4 -8.15 -16.96 69.00
N ASP A 5 -9.28 -16.38 68.56
CA ASP A 5 -9.70 -14.95 68.38
C ASP A 5 -9.15 -13.95 69.42
N PRO A 6 -9.26 -12.58 69.30
CA PRO A 6 -10.38 -11.78 68.72
C PRO A 6 -10.07 -10.36 68.09
N THR A 7 -11.09 -9.70 67.52
CA THR A 7 -11.27 -8.20 67.35
C THR A 7 -11.13 -7.44 68.70
N PRO A 8 -10.99 -6.08 68.85
CA PRO A 8 -11.70 -4.98 68.13
C PRO A 8 -10.97 -3.59 68.04
N LYS A 9 -11.59 -2.57 67.42
CA LYS A 9 -11.82 -1.17 67.94
C LYS A 9 -11.89 -0.08 66.84
N THR A 10 -13.02 0.64 66.81
CA THR A 10 -13.16 2.05 66.39
C THR A 10 -12.96 2.94 67.61
N PRO A 11 -12.50 4.21 67.46
CA PRO A 11 -13.33 5.34 67.94
C PRO A 11 -13.27 6.58 67.00
N GLN A 12 -14.43 7.19 66.73
CA GLN A 12 -14.86 8.56 67.15
C GLN A 12 -14.26 9.72 66.33
N GLN A 13 -15.08 10.51 65.62
CA GLN A 13 -15.94 11.62 66.08
C GLN A 13 -15.15 12.85 66.57
N ASN A 14 -15.30 13.99 65.87
CA ASN A 14 -15.90 15.23 66.38
C ASN A 14 -15.89 16.31 65.28
N GLU A 15 -17.07 16.88 64.92
CA GLU A 15 -17.65 18.16 65.40
C GLU A 15 -16.95 19.37 64.74
N GLU A 16 -17.55 20.47 64.30
CA GLU A 16 -18.87 21.11 64.33
C GLU A 16 -18.79 22.24 63.26
N LYS A 17 -19.75 22.44 62.36
CA LYS A 17 -20.94 23.31 62.48
C LYS A 17 -20.65 24.80 62.76
N SER A 18 -20.97 25.68 61.80
CA SER A 18 -21.81 26.91 61.95
C SER A 18 -21.61 27.83 60.73
N LYS A 19 -22.52 27.87 59.75
CA LYS A 19 -23.70 28.77 59.61
C LYS A 19 -23.39 30.28 59.43
N ALA A 20 -23.67 30.71 58.18
CA ALA A 20 -24.41 31.89 57.75
C ALA A 20 -23.91 33.31 58.09
N THR A 21 -23.82 34.18 57.07
CA THR A 21 -24.72 35.35 56.90
C THR A 21 -24.48 36.01 55.55
N THR A 22 -25.57 36.17 54.79
CA THR A 22 -25.71 37.00 53.58
C THR A 22 -26.20 38.38 54.02
N LEU A 23 -25.63 39.47 53.48
CA LEU A 23 -26.30 40.78 53.39
C LEU A 23 -25.89 41.50 52.10
N GLU A 24 -26.90 41.89 51.34
CA GLU A 24 -26.87 42.71 50.13
C GLU A 24 -26.53 44.17 50.43
N THR A 25 -25.95 44.91 49.47
CA THR A 25 -26.38 46.28 49.17
C THR A 25 -25.99 46.70 47.74
N SER A 26 -26.92 47.37 47.08
CA SER A 26 -26.88 47.93 45.72
C SER A 26 -26.75 49.46 45.77
N LYS A 27 -26.04 50.10 44.82
CA LYS A 27 -26.47 51.25 43.96
C LYS A 27 -25.34 52.15 43.42
N SER A 28 -25.49 52.53 42.13
CA SER A 28 -25.24 53.83 41.44
C SER A 28 -23.81 54.42 41.46
N GLY A 29 -23.15 54.92 40.41
CA GLY A 29 -23.47 55.32 39.04
C GLY A 29 -22.80 56.69 38.77
N GLU A 30 -21.98 56.87 37.70
CA GLU A 30 -21.69 58.16 37.02
C GLU A 30 -20.70 58.02 35.84
N ALA A 31 -20.65 59.06 35.00
CA ALA A 31 -20.46 59.05 33.54
C ALA A 31 -19.09 59.54 33.00
N THR A 32 -18.98 59.50 31.64
CA THR A 32 -18.07 60.26 30.72
C THR A 32 -16.71 59.59 30.45
N THR A 33 -16.29 59.21 29.23
CA THR A 33 -16.01 60.09 28.09
C THR A 33 -15.76 59.29 26.79
N GLN A 34 -15.98 59.98 25.67
CA GLN A 34 -16.03 59.57 24.27
C GLN A 34 -14.74 59.01 23.66
N LYS A 35 -14.92 58.02 22.77
CA LYS A 35 -14.37 57.90 21.40
C LYS A 35 -12.85 58.01 21.19
N LEU A 36 -12.21 56.86 21.06
CA LEU A 36 -11.09 56.59 20.15
C LEU A 36 -11.15 55.10 19.77
N GLU A 37 -12.07 54.75 18.87
CA GLU A 37 -12.11 53.41 18.29
C GLU A 37 -11.04 53.38 17.18
N LYS A 38 -9.88 52.87 17.60
CA LYS A 38 -8.69 52.60 16.81
C LYS A 38 -9.03 51.60 15.71
N GLU A 39 -8.50 51.86 14.53
CA GLU A 39 -8.63 51.09 13.29
C GLU A 39 -8.70 49.57 13.49
N ALA A 40 -9.65 48.95 12.80
CA ALA A 40 -9.68 47.51 12.60
C ALA A 40 -8.39 47.06 11.87
N PRO A 41 -7.59 46.14 12.43
CA PRO A 41 -6.49 45.56 11.69
C PRO A 41 -7.08 44.52 10.73
N LYS A 42 -7.25 44.89 9.46
CA LYS A 42 -7.43 43.91 8.38
C LYS A 42 -6.08 43.30 8.01
N GLY A 43 -5.51 42.55 8.94
CA GLY A 43 -4.52 41.52 8.64
C GLY A 43 -5.26 40.25 8.27
N VAL A 44 -5.43 40.00 6.97
CA VAL A 44 -5.91 38.71 6.47
C VAL A 44 -4.79 37.70 6.66
N HIS A 45 -4.62 37.17 7.88
CA HIS A 45 -4.13 35.80 7.99
C HIS A 45 -5.35 34.91 7.75
N LYS A 46 -5.50 34.49 6.49
CA LYS A 46 -6.42 33.41 6.13
C LYS A 46 -5.88 32.17 6.83
N GLY A 47 -6.27 32.01 8.10
CA GLY A 47 -5.89 30.90 8.95
C GLY A 47 -6.14 29.60 8.20
N VAL A 48 -5.25 28.65 8.44
CA VAL A 48 -5.42 27.27 7.99
C VAL A 48 -6.84 26.83 8.32
N SER A 49 -7.56 26.27 7.35
CA SER A 49 -8.95 25.88 7.56
C SER A 49 -9.03 24.87 8.70
N ASP A 50 -9.99 25.04 9.62
CA ASP A 50 -10.28 24.07 10.70
C ASP A 50 -10.43 22.64 10.17
N LYS A 51 -10.91 22.52 8.93
CA LYS A 51 -11.00 21.26 8.20
C LYS A 51 -9.64 20.57 8.02
N LEU A 52 -8.59 21.31 7.70
CA LEU A 52 -7.24 20.75 7.51
C LEU A 52 -6.63 20.30 8.83
N MET A 53 -6.81 21.08 9.91
CA MET A 53 -6.35 20.68 11.25
C MET A 53 -7.02 19.37 11.69
N ASN A 54 -8.32 19.24 11.47
CA ASN A 54 -9.05 18.01 11.79
C ASN A 54 -8.57 16.81 10.95
N GLU A 55 -8.28 17.01 9.66
CA GLU A 55 -7.76 15.95 8.79
C GLU A 55 -6.37 15.47 9.24
N ILE A 56 -5.48 16.38 9.64
CA ILE A 56 -4.16 16.02 10.18
C ILE A 56 -4.30 15.27 11.51
N LYS A 57 -5.18 15.70 12.42
CA LYS A 57 -5.43 15.00 13.69
C LYS A 57 -5.92 13.57 13.46
N GLU A 58 -6.88 13.37 12.55
CA GLU A 58 -7.36 12.05 12.18
C GLU A 58 -6.21 11.18 11.62
N GLU A 59 -5.34 11.76 10.80
CA GLU A 59 -4.18 11.07 10.24
C GLU A 59 -3.15 10.68 11.30
N LEU A 60 -2.88 11.56 12.28
CA LEU A 60 -2.01 11.28 13.43
C LEU A 60 -2.54 10.12 14.27
N GLU A 61 -3.85 10.11 14.57
CA GLU A 61 -4.49 9.01 15.29
C GLU A 61 -4.40 7.68 14.54
N ASN A 62 -4.54 7.72 13.21
CA ASN A 62 -4.39 6.55 12.34
C ASN A 62 -2.96 6.00 12.39
N MET A 63 -1.95 6.88 12.30
CA MET A 63 -0.53 6.52 12.40
C MET A 63 -0.17 5.97 13.78
N LEU A 64 -0.66 6.59 14.85
CA LEU A 64 -0.44 6.14 16.22
C LEU A 64 -1.04 4.76 16.47
N SER A 65 -2.29 4.56 16.02
CA SER A 65 -2.96 3.26 16.08
C SER A 65 -2.19 2.17 15.33
N PHE A 66 -1.64 2.50 14.16
CA PHE A 66 -0.81 1.59 13.38
C PHE A 66 0.51 1.26 14.08
N ALA A 67 1.20 2.28 14.62
CA ALA A 67 2.45 2.10 15.36
C ALA A 67 2.27 1.17 16.56
N MET A 68 1.22 1.39 17.37
CA MET A 68 0.87 0.53 18.51
C MET A 68 0.61 -0.92 18.10
N ARG A 69 -0.19 -1.13 17.04
CA ARG A 69 -0.55 -2.47 16.57
C ARG A 69 0.61 -3.26 15.98
N ASN A 70 1.60 -2.58 15.42
CA ASN A 70 2.77 -3.20 14.79
C ASN A 70 4.02 -3.17 15.69
N GLY A 71 3.88 -2.82 16.97
CA GLY A 71 4.99 -2.80 17.94
C GLY A 71 6.08 -1.78 17.61
N LYS A 72 5.75 -0.69 16.91
CA LYS A 72 6.68 0.40 16.61
C LYS A 72 6.81 1.33 17.81
N VAL A 73 8.01 1.89 18.01
CA VAL A 73 8.28 2.82 19.11
C VAL A 73 7.47 4.11 18.91
N ILE A 74 6.82 4.55 19.97
CA ILE A 74 6.06 5.81 20.02
C ILE A 74 6.79 6.75 20.98
N ASN A 75 7.22 7.89 20.47
CA ASN A 75 7.84 8.92 21.30
C ASN A 75 6.75 9.58 22.14
N THR A 76 6.90 9.58 23.47
CA THR A 76 5.93 10.19 24.40
C THR A 76 5.84 11.70 24.25
N GLU A 77 6.85 12.32 23.64
CA GLU A 77 6.89 13.74 23.25
C GLU A 77 5.79 14.12 22.24
N LEU A 78 5.14 13.14 21.61
CA LEU A 78 4.07 13.36 20.63
C LEU A 78 2.72 13.71 21.27
N ASN A 79 2.46 13.30 22.50
CA ASN A 79 1.17 13.53 23.17
C ASN A 79 0.78 15.01 23.24
N PRO A 80 1.65 15.93 23.72
CA PRO A 80 1.31 17.36 23.75
C PRO A 80 1.22 17.97 22.34
N LEU A 81 1.94 17.43 21.36
CA LEU A 81 1.92 17.94 19.98
C LEU A 81 0.63 17.56 19.25
N ILE A 82 0.10 16.35 19.48
CA ILE A 82 -1.16 15.86 18.88
C ILE A 82 -2.38 16.58 19.46
N GLU A 83 -2.35 16.92 20.75
CA GLU A 83 -3.44 17.64 21.43
C GLU A 83 -3.47 19.14 21.12
N SER A 84 -2.39 19.68 20.57
CA SER A 84 -2.28 21.10 20.24
C SER A 84 -3.32 21.55 19.19
N ASN A 85 -3.62 22.84 19.17
CA ASN A 85 -4.44 23.49 18.12
C ASN A 85 -3.58 24.34 17.19
N ASN A 86 -2.25 24.17 17.25
CA ASN A 86 -1.31 24.87 16.39
C ASN A 86 -0.94 23.96 15.22
N LEU A 87 -0.99 24.49 14.00
CA LEU A 87 -0.63 23.73 12.81
C LEU A 87 0.83 23.28 12.86
N ASP A 88 1.74 24.12 13.36
CA ASP A 88 3.18 23.84 13.35
C ASP A 88 3.51 22.61 14.22
N ASP A 89 2.86 22.51 15.38
CA ASP A 89 2.99 21.39 16.31
C ASP A 89 2.41 20.10 15.70
N LEU A 90 1.26 20.19 15.02
CA LEU A 90 0.64 19.09 14.28
C LEU A 90 1.53 18.59 13.13
N ILE A 91 2.15 19.49 12.37
CA ILE A 91 3.09 19.15 11.30
C ILE A 91 4.33 18.47 11.87
N ASN A 92 4.85 18.97 13.00
CA ASN A 92 6.01 18.37 13.65
C ASN A 92 5.69 16.94 14.14
N ALA A 93 4.54 16.74 14.78
CA ALA A 93 4.05 15.41 15.15
C ALA A 93 3.93 14.49 13.93
N HIS A 94 3.40 15.00 12.82
CA HIS A 94 3.24 14.26 11.57
C HIS A 94 4.60 13.79 11.03
N ASN A 95 5.60 14.65 11.00
CA ASN A 95 6.94 14.32 10.51
C ASN A 95 7.62 13.23 11.37
N ILE A 96 7.49 13.34 12.70
CA ILE A 96 8.06 12.34 13.62
C ILE A 96 7.35 10.99 13.45
N LEU A 97 6.01 10.99 13.41
CA LEU A 97 5.21 9.77 13.22
C LEU A 97 5.48 9.13 11.86
N ALA A 98 5.54 9.92 10.78
CA ALA A 98 5.84 9.44 9.43
C ALA A 98 7.18 8.70 9.38
N LYS A 99 8.20 9.20 10.10
CA LYS A 99 9.50 8.52 10.21
C LYS A 99 9.41 7.21 10.99
N ASN A 100 8.62 7.18 12.07
CA ASN A 100 8.48 5.99 12.94
C ASN A 100 7.64 4.87 12.30
N VAL A 101 6.66 5.22 11.46
CA VAL A 101 5.80 4.24 10.77
C VAL A 101 6.43 3.68 9.49
N ALA A 102 7.60 4.18 9.08
CA ALA A 102 8.32 3.65 7.93
C ALA A 102 8.51 2.11 8.03
N PRO A 103 8.32 1.37 6.93
CA PRO A 103 8.13 1.83 5.54
C PRO A 103 6.68 2.22 5.16
N ALA A 104 5.70 2.10 6.06
CA ALA A 104 4.32 2.46 5.78
C ALA A 104 4.18 3.99 5.61
N THR A 105 3.25 4.41 4.76
CA THR A 105 2.94 5.84 4.56
C THR A 105 1.64 6.18 5.28
N PRO A 106 1.44 7.45 5.70
CA PRO A 106 0.19 7.88 6.32
C PRO A 106 -1.04 7.54 5.47
N LYS A 107 -0.93 7.74 4.15
CA LYS A 107 -1.96 7.42 3.16
C LYS A 107 -2.24 5.91 3.04
N SER A 108 -1.21 5.05 3.09
CA SER A 108 -1.40 3.59 3.04
C SER A 108 -2.02 3.05 4.33
N ILE A 109 -1.68 3.65 5.48
CA ILE A 109 -2.32 3.35 6.77
C ILE A 109 -3.81 3.72 6.75
N LYS A 110 -4.16 4.93 6.28
CA LYS A 110 -5.55 5.37 6.13
C LYS A 110 -6.33 4.41 5.23
N TYR A 111 -5.77 4.06 4.07
CA TYR A 111 -6.38 3.11 3.14
C TYR A 111 -6.64 1.75 3.81
N LEU A 112 -5.64 1.15 4.44
CA LEU A 112 -5.78 -0.14 5.13
C LEU A 112 -6.75 -0.06 6.32
N LYS A 113 -6.81 1.06 7.05
CA LYS A 113 -7.79 1.26 8.12
C LYS A 113 -9.21 1.32 7.57
N THR A 114 -9.46 2.06 6.48
CA THR A 114 -10.77 2.12 5.83
C THR A 114 -11.23 0.74 5.34
N LEU A 115 -10.31 -0.07 4.82
CA LEU A 115 -10.60 -1.45 4.41
C LEU A 115 -10.94 -2.37 5.59
N ASN A 116 -10.29 -2.17 6.74
CA ASN A 116 -10.56 -2.93 7.96
C ASN A 116 -11.83 -2.48 8.68
N ALA A 117 -12.15 -1.17 8.67
CA ALA A 117 -13.29 -0.58 9.37
C ALA A 117 -14.65 -0.84 8.66
N ARG A 118 -14.64 -1.08 7.35
CA ARG A 118 -15.81 -1.60 6.62
C ARG A 118 -16.01 -3.08 6.98
N ASP A 119 -16.76 -3.28 8.05
CA ASP A 119 -17.58 -4.46 8.40
C ASP A 119 -16.88 -5.77 8.84
N ASN A 120 -17.58 -6.42 9.77
CA ASN A 120 -17.29 -7.61 10.54
C ASN A 120 -17.50 -8.87 9.67
N SER A 121 -16.53 -9.78 9.65
CA SER A 121 -16.70 -11.15 9.12
C SER A 121 -16.82 -11.36 7.59
N ARG A 122 -16.02 -10.68 6.77
CA ARG A 122 -15.69 -11.25 5.44
C ARG A 122 -14.18 -11.29 5.21
N THR A 123 -13.75 -12.42 4.66
CA THR A 123 -12.35 -12.78 4.34
C THR A 123 -11.62 -11.62 3.68
N ILE A 124 -10.31 -11.50 3.93
CA ILE A 124 -9.39 -10.52 3.31
C ILE A 124 -9.59 -10.45 1.77
N PHE A 125 -9.98 -11.58 1.18
CA PHE A 125 -10.38 -11.79 -0.21
C PHE A 125 -11.48 -10.84 -0.73
N SER A 126 -12.43 -10.43 0.11
CA SER A 126 -13.52 -9.51 -0.26
C SER A 126 -13.18 -8.04 -0.03
N LYS A 127 -12.22 -7.76 0.86
CA LYS A 127 -11.84 -6.40 1.27
C LYS A 127 -10.91 -5.72 0.26
N LEU A 128 -10.16 -6.51 -0.52
CA LEU A 128 -9.19 -6.00 -1.50
C LEU A 128 -9.58 -6.45 -2.91
N PRO A 129 -10.36 -5.64 -3.67
CA PRO A 129 -10.85 -6.03 -4.99
C PRO A 129 -9.73 -6.35 -5.97
N ILE A 130 -8.57 -5.70 -5.82
CA ILE A 130 -7.36 -5.96 -6.61
C ILE A 130 -6.88 -7.40 -6.40
N ILE A 131 -6.80 -7.87 -5.15
CA ILE A 131 -6.37 -9.24 -4.84
C ILE A 131 -7.33 -10.26 -5.43
N ARG A 132 -8.63 -10.01 -5.27
CA ARG A 132 -9.66 -10.88 -5.85
C ARG A 132 -9.48 -11.00 -7.36
N ASN A 133 -9.32 -9.87 -8.05
CA ASN A 133 -9.17 -9.85 -9.50
C ASN A 133 -7.88 -10.53 -9.94
N LEU A 134 -6.77 -10.34 -9.22
CA LEU A 134 -5.50 -11.04 -9.49
C LEU A 134 -5.61 -12.55 -9.27
N ILE A 135 -6.31 -13.01 -8.23
CA ILE A 135 -6.51 -14.45 -7.99
C ILE A 135 -7.41 -15.06 -9.07
N ILE A 136 -8.50 -14.39 -9.44
CA ILE A 136 -9.37 -14.85 -10.54
C ILE A 136 -8.54 -14.94 -11.83
N LEU A 137 -7.72 -13.92 -12.12
CA LEU A 137 -6.87 -13.91 -13.29
C LEU A 137 -5.81 -15.02 -13.26
N ALA A 138 -5.22 -15.31 -12.09
CA ALA A 138 -4.30 -16.44 -11.90
C ALA A 138 -4.98 -17.77 -12.24
N LEU A 139 -6.21 -17.97 -11.74
CA LEU A 139 -6.99 -19.18 -12.00
C LEU A 139 -7.36 -19.29 -13.49
N VAL A 140 -7.67 -18.18 -14.15
CA VAL A 140 -7.91 -18.14 -15.60
C VAL A 140 -6.67 -18.55 -16.38
N PHE A 141 -5.50 -17.96 -16.08
CA PHE A 141 -4.25 -18.37 -16.75
C PHE A 141 -3.87 -19.81 -16.44
N LEU A 142 -4.11 -20.30 -15.22
CA LEU A 142 -3.90 -21.70 -14.88
C LEU A 142 -4.82 -22.62 -15.69
N ALA A 143 -6.09 -22.28 -15.83
CA ALA A 143 -7.04 -23.04 -16.64
C ALA A 143 -6.64 -23.06 -18.11
N LEU A 144 -6.21 -21.91 -18.67
CA LEU A 144 -5.69 -21.82 -20.03
C LEU A 144 -4.42 -22.65 -20.22
N PHE A 145 -3.48 -22.60 -19.26
CA PHE A 145 -2.26 -23.40 -19.28
C PHE A 145 -2.58 -24.89 -19.30
N ILE A 146 -3.45 -25.37 -18.40
CA ILE A 146 -3.86 -26.77 -18.36
C ILE A 146 -4.59 -27.16 -19.65
N GLY A 147 -5.55 -26.35 -20.10
CA GLY A 147 -6.34 -26.64 -21.30
C GLY A 147 -5.52 -26.71 -22.57
N THR A 148 -4.53 -25.82 -22.73
CA THR A 148 -3.61 -25.84 -23.88
C THR A 148 -2.58 -26.96 -23.76
N SER A 149 -2.08 -27.26 -22.56
CA SER A 149 -1.13 -28.36 -22.30
C SER A 149 -1.70 -29.75 -22.57
N LEU A 150 -3.03 -29.91 -22.57
CA LEU A 150 -3.70 -31.17 -22.89
C LEU A 150 -3.86 -31.41 -24.40
N SER A 151 -3.55 -30.42 -25.23
CA SER A 151 -3.68 -30.53 -26.68
C SER A 151 -2.46 -31.20 -27.29
N ASP A 152 -2.68 -32.20 -28.16
CA ASP A 152 -1.62 -32.88 -28.91
C ASP A 152 -0.84 -31.95 -29.86
N GLN A 153 -1.35 -30.73 -30.10
CA GLN A 153 -0.69 -29.73 -30.95
C GLN A 153 0.37 -28.91 -30.20
N VAL A 154 0.39 -28.99 -28.87
CA VAL A 154 1.37 -28.33 -27.99
C VAL A 154 2.41 -29.36 -27.59
N ASP A 155 3.44 -29.50 -28.42
CA ASP A 155 4.54 -30.43 -28.21
C ASP A 155 5.92 -29.76 -28.41
N ASN A 156 6.99 -30.49 -28.10
CA ASN A 156 8.35 -29.96 -28.23
C ASN A 156 8.70 -29.56 -29.67
N ALA A 157 8.18 -30.30 -30.66
CA ALA A 157 8.50 -30.04 -32.07
C ALA A 157 7.81 -28.77 -32.59
N SER A 158 6.54 -28.59 -32.22
CA SER A 158 5.71 -27.43 -32.55
C SER A 158 6.21 -26.18 -31.83
N LEU A 159 6.59 -26.27 -30.55
CA LEU A 159 7.15 -25.13 -29.81
C LEU A 159 8.53 -24.71 -30.32
N ALA A 160 9.38 -25.67 -30.71
CA ALA A 160 10.73 -25.37 -31.18
C ALA A 160 10.76 -24.64 -32.54
N LYS A 161 9.72 -24.79 -33.37
CA LYS A 161 9.54 -24.03 -34.61
C LYS A 161 9.32 -22.54 -34.36
N GLY A 162 8.79 -22.17 -33.19
CA GLY A 162 8.45 -20.78 -32.87
C GLY A 162 7.43 -20.17 -33.83
N VAL A 163 7.31 -18.84 -33.81
CA VAL A 163 6.30 -18.10 -34.59
C VAL A 163 6.57 -18.02 -36.09
N LEU A 164 7.82 -18.14 -36.53
CA LEU A 164 8.18 -17.97 -37.95
C LEU A 164 8.03 -19.25 -38.78
N ASP A 165 8.21 -20.42 -38.16
CA ASP A 165 8.26 -21.73 -38.85
C ASP A 165 7.05 -22.62 -38.54
N ASN A 166 6.07 -22.09 -37.78
CA ASN A 166 4.85 -22.80 -37.41
C ASN A 166 3.63 -22.10 -38.00
N ASP A 167 2.62 -22.87 -38.42
CA ASP A 167 1.47 -22.37 -39.16
C ASP A 167 0.17 -22.96 -38.62
N GLY A 168 -0.93 -22.21 -38.78
CA GLY A 168 -2.28 -22.71 -38.52
C GLY A 168 -2.63 -22.86 -37.04
N THR A 169 -3.34 -23.93 -36.69
CA THR A 169 -3.82 -24.16 -35.31
C THR A 169 -2.71 -24.44 -34.29
N PRO A 170 -1.63 -25.21 -34.59
CA PRO A 170 -0.56 -25.45 -33.62
C PRO A 170 0.14 -24.16 -33.18
N LEU A 171 0.36 -23.20 -34.09
CA LEU A 171 0.92 -21.89 -33.74
C LEU A 171 0.06 -21.16 -32.72
N PHE A 172 -1.25 -21.07 -32.97
CA PHE A 172 -2.17 -20.38 -32.07
C PHE A 172 -2.17 -21.01 -30.68
N LEU A 173 -2.22 -22.36 -30.60
CA LEU A 173 -2.22 -23.07 -29.32
C LEU A 173 -0.90 -22.90 -28.57
N ASN A 174 0.25 -22.94 -29.25
CA ASN A 174 1.55 -22.70 -28.63
C ASN A 174 1.65 -21.28 -28.07
N LEU A 175 1.20 -20.29 -28.83
CA LEU A 175 1.25 -18.90 -28.40
C LEU A 175 0.30 -18.67 -27.21
N MET A 176 -0.87 -19.30 -27.21
CA MET A 176 -1.79 -19.27 -26.07
C MET A 176 -1.20 -19.97 -24.84
N PHE A 177 -0.52 -21.11 -25.03
CA PHE A 177 0.17 -21.83 -23.96
C PHE A 177 1.31 -20.99 -23.34
N LEU A 178 2.15 -20.36 -24.16
CA LEU A 178 3.23 -19.48 -23.70
C LEU A 178 2.67 -18.19 -23.06
N CYS A 179 1.57 -17.65 -23.60
CA CYS A 179 0.87 -16.49 -23.04
C CYS A 179 0.31 -16.81 -21.66
N ALA A 180 -0.33 -17.97 -21.49
CA ALA A 180 -0.82 -18.43 -20.20
C ALA A 180 0.33 -18.64 -19.20
N THR A 181 1.45 -19.21 -19.65
CA THR A 181 2.64 -19.41 -18.83
C THR A 181 3.26 -18.09 -18.37
N SER A 182 3.36 -17.11 -19.27
CA SER A 182 3.86 -15.77 -18.95
C SER A 182 2.90 -14.99 -18.05
N GLY A 183 1.59 -15.11 -18.31
CA GLY A 183 0.51 -14.57 -17.48
C GLY A 183 0.57 -15.08 -16.05
N LEU A 184 0.83 -16.37 -15.85
CA LEU A 184 1.09 -16.95 -14.52
C LEU A 184 2.30 -16.32 -13.85
N GLY A 185 3.40 -16.13 -14.59
CA GLY A 185 4.61 -15.48 -14.07
C GLY A 185 4.34 -14.08 -13.51
N VAL A 186 3.67 -13.22 -14.29
CA VAL A 186 3.39 -11.84 -13.86
C VAL A 186 2.36 -11.77 -12.74
N VAL A 187 1.32 -12.60 -12.79
CA VAL A 187 0.30 -12.61 -11.72
C VAL A 187 0.88 -13.16 -10.42
N PHE A 188 1.80 -14.14 -10.48
CA PHE A 188 2.52 -14.61 -9.30
C PHE A 188 3.39 -13.50 -8.67
N TYR A 189 4.12 -12.74 -9.50
CA TYR A 189 4.87 -11.56 -9.05
C TYR A 189 3.95 -10.53 -8.37
N LEU A 190 2.82 -10.19 -8.99
CA LEU A 190 1.89 -9.20 -8.46
C LEU A 190 1.22 -9.66 -7.16
N LEU A 191 0.80 -10.93 -7.06
CA LEU A 191 0.25 -11.48 -5.83
C LEU A 191 1.27 -11.44 -4.69
N LYS A 192 2.54 -11.77 -4.97
CA LYS A 192 3.63 -11.63 -3.99
C LYS A 192 3.82 -10.17 -3.57
N SER A 193 3.90 -9.25 -4.53
CA SER A 193 4.08 -7.81 -4.29
C SER A 193 2.94 -7.22 -3.45
N VAL A 194 1.69 -7.58 -3.77
CA VAL A 194 0.52 -7.14 -3.02
C VAL A 194 0.50 -7.75 -1.61
N SER A 195 0.84 -9.03 -1.46
CA SER A 195 0.93 -9.70 -0.16
C SER A 195 1.97 -9.02 0.75
N GLU A 196 3.15 -8.72 0.22
CA GLU A 196 4.18 -7.96 0.94
C GLU A 196 3.71 -6.54 1.26
N GLY A 197 2.99 -5.88 0.35
CA GLY A 197 2.44 -4.55 0.55
C GLY A 197 1.40 -4.49 1.67
N ILE A 198 0.60 -5.54 1.84
CA ILE A 198 -0.32 -5.68 2.98
C ILE A 198 0.47 -5.91 4.26
N GLN A 199 1.42 -6.84 4.25
CA GLN A 199 2.22 -7.18 5.43
C GLN A 199 3.01 -5.97 5.96
N LYS A 200 3.57 -5.16 5.05
CA LYS A 200 4.37 -3.97 5.39
C LYS A 200 3.53 -2.72 5.58
N GLY A 201 2.22 -2.78 5.34
CA GLY A 201 1.32 -1.62 5.43
C GLY A 201 1.55 -0.56 4.36
N THR A 202 2.15 -0.90 3.21
CA THR A 202 2.54 0.03 2.12
C THR A 202 1.58 0.02 0.94
N LEU A 203 0.49 -0.76 1.02
CA LEU A 203 -0.49 -0.86 -0.07
C LEU A 203 -1.19 0.48 -0.33
N MET A 204 -1.17 0.93 -1.59
CA MET A 204 -1.79 2.18 -2.04
C MET A 204 -2.88 1.90 -3.09
N PRO A 205 -4.01 2.64 -3.10
CA PRO A 205 -5.09 2.41 -4.06
C PRO A 205 -4.69 2.69 -5.52
N GLU A 206 -3.74 3.59 -5.75
CA GLU A 206 -3.25 3.98 -7.08
C GLU A 206 -2.49 2.84 -7.79
N GLN A 207 -2.03 1.83 -7.04
CA GLN A 207 -1.30 0.69 -7.61
C GLN A 207 -2.16 -0.17 -8.54
N SER A 208 -3.49 -0.07 -8.47
CA SER A 208 -4.41 -0.80 -9.35
C SER A 208 -4.17 -0.54 -10.84
N ILE A 209 -4.00 0.73 -11.23
CA ILE A 209 -3.75 1.13 -12.63
C ILE A 209 -2.36 0.65 -13.06
N TYR A 210 -1.37 0.80 -12.17
CA TYR A 210 0.00 0.36 -12.40
C TYR A 210 0.10 -1.16 -12.63
N TYR A 211 -0.65 -1.97 -11.86
CA TYR A 211 -0.65 -3.42 -12.01
C TYR A 211 -1.22 -3.90 -13.34
N VAL A 212 -2.23 -3.24 -13.91
CA VAL A 212 -2.75 -3.60 -15.24
C VAL A 212 -1.68 -3.42 -16.31
N GLY A 213 -0.94 -2.31 -16.26
CA GLY A 213 0.20 -2.08 -17.16
C GLY A 213 1.27 -3.16 -17.01
N LEU A 214 1.65 -3.50 -15.78
CA LEU A 214 2.62 -4.57 -15.51
C LEU A 214 2.18 -5.93 -16.05
N ILE A 215 0.90 -6.29 -15.96
CA ILE A 215 0.38 -7.56 -16.51
C ILE A 215 0.63 -7.62 -18.01
N VAL A 216 0.26 -6.57 -18.75
CA VAL A 216 0.44 -6.52 -20.21
C VAL A 216 1.92 -6.58 -20.57
N LEU A 217 2.76 -5.77 -19.91
CA LEU A 217 4.20 -5.78 -20.15
C LEU A 217 4.82 -7.14 -19.84
N GLY A 218 4.39 -7.80 -18.76
CA GLY A 218 4.89 -9.13 -18.38
C GLY A 218 4.56 -10.19 -19.40
N ILE A 219 3.31 -10.25 -19.85
CA ILE A 219 2.87 -11.22 -20.88
C ILE A 219 3.67 -11.02 -22.17
N MET A 220 3.82 -9.77 -22.62
CA MET A 220 4.58 -9.44 -23.82
C MET A 220 6.06 -9.82 -23.67
N SER A 221 6.67 -9.46 -22.54
CA SER A 221 8.06 -9.77 -22.22
C SER A 221 8.33 -11.27 -22.22
N GLY A 222 7.49 -12.07 -21.55
CA GLY A 222 7.65 -13.52 -21.53
C GLY A 222 7.45 -14.17 -22.89
N LEU A 223 6.45 -13.73 -23.67
CA LEU A 223 6.24 -14.22 -25.04
C LEU A 223 7.44 -13.91 -25.94
N ILE A 224 7.90 -12.66 -25.94
CA ILE A 224 9.06 -12.24 -26.75
C ILE A 224 10.30 -13.05 -26.36
N LEU A 225 10.55 -13.23 -25.05
CA LEU A 225 11.70 -13.97 -24.57
C LEU A 225 11.66 -15.45 -24.98
N SER A 226 10.50 -16.12 -24.87
CA SER A 226 10.38 -17.52 -25.30
C SER A 226 10.54 -17.69 -26.82
N GLU A 227 10.02 -16.75 -27.62
CA GLU A 227 10.05 -16.83 -29.09
C GLU A 227 11.41 -16.48 -29.69
N ILE A 228 12.10 -15.46 -29.15
CA ILE A 228 13.46 -15.10 -29.59
C ILE A 228 14.40 -16.29 -29.40
N VAL A 229 14.31 -16.96 -28.24
CA VAL A 229 15.20 -18.09 -27.94
C VAL A 229 14.86 -19.31 -28.81
N ALA A 230 13.56 -19.57 -29.08
CA ALA A 230 13.14 -20.60 -30.02
C ALA A 230 13.71 -20.37 -31.43
N THR A 231 13.64 -19.14 -31.91
CA THR A 231 14.16 -18.76 -33.24
C THR A 231 15.69 -18.81 -33.30
N TYR A 232 16.38 -18.35 -32.25
CA TYR A 232 17.85 -18.30 -32.23
C TYR A 232 18.51 -19.68 -32.17
N ASN A 233 17.84 -20.67 -31.57
CA ASN A 233 18.40 -22.01 -31.45
C ASN A 233 18.36 -22.83 -32.76
N GLY A 234 17.94 -22.23 -33.88
CA GLY A 234 17.97 -22.82 -35.21
C GLY A 234 17.20 -24.14 -35.32
N GLY A 235 16.08 -24.27 -34.58
CA GLY A 235 15.27 -25.48 -34.57
C GLY A 235 15.87 -26.67 -33.80
N LYS A 236 17.01 -26.51 -33.09
CA LYS A 236 17.41 -27.52 -32.09
C LYS A 236 16.39 -27.51 -30.96
N SER A 237 15.85 -28.70 -30.63
CA SER A 237 14.72 -28.83 -29.70
C SER A 237 15.00 -28.11 -28.38
N LEU A 238 14.44 -26.94 -28.19
CA LEU A 238 14.18 -26.47 -26.85
C LEU A 238 13.14 -27.42 -26.28
N THR A 239 13.41 -27.94 -25.10
CA THR A 239 12.39 -28.65 -24.36
C THR A 239 11.26 -27.66 -24.05
N VAL A 240 10.01 -28.13 -24.07
CA VAL A 240 8.83 -27.38 -23.61
C VAL A 240 9.14 -26.73 -22.25
N PHE A 241 9.88 -27.43 -21.40
CA PHE A 241 10.39 -26.91 -20.14
C PHE A 241 11.17 -25.60 -20.27
N ASN A 242 12.12 -25.49 -21.21
CA ASN A 242 12.92 -24.28 -21.40
C ASN A 242 12.05 -23.11 -21.83
N SER A 243 11.15 -23.32 -22.80
CA SER A 243 10.24 -22.27 -23.28
C SER A 243 9.27 -21.82 -22.18
N CYS A 244 8.78 -22.75 -21.37
CA CYS A 244 7.96 -22.45 -20.19
C CYS A 244 8.71 -21.64 -19.15
N VAL A 245 9.93 -22.05 -18.79
CA VAL A 245 10.76 -21.34 -17.81
C VAL A 245 11.06 -19.93 -18.30
N LEU A 246 11.40 -19.76 -19.57
CA LEU A 246 11.65 -18.44 -20.15
C LEU A 246 10.40 -17.57 -20.16
N ALA A 247 9.25 -18.10 -20.58
CA ALA A 247 7.98 -17.38 -20.56
C ALA A 247 7.58 -16.96 -19.13
N LEU A 248 7.73 -17.87 -18.16
CA LEU A 248 7.44 -17.63 -16.75
C LEU A 248 8.38 -16.59 -16.14
N VAL A 249 9.69 -16.71 -16.38
CA VAL A 249 10.69 -15.75 -15.90
C VAL A 249 10.49 -14.39 -16.55
N GLY A 250 10.21 -14.35 -17.85
CA GLY A 250 9.95 -13.10 -18.57
C GLY A 250 8.67 -12.40 -18.12
N GLY A 251 7.65 -13.17 -17.72
CA GLY A 251 6.44 -12.64 -17.07
C GLY A 251 6.66 -12.18 -15.64
N PHE A 252 7.35 -12.98 -14.82
CA PHE A 252 7.64 -12.68 -13.41
C PHE A 252 8.58 -11.49 -13.23
N SER A 253 9.56 -11.36 -14.12
CA SER A 253 10.66 -10.40 -14.02
C SER A 253 10.61 -9.35 -15.12
N SER A 254 9.40 -8.91 -15.49
CA SER A 254 9.17 -8.00 -16.61
C SER A 254 10.00 -6.71 -16.50
N ASP A 255 10.10 -6.13 -15.30
CA ASP A 255 10.93 -4.95 -15.02
C ASP A 255 12.42 -5.23 -15.25
N ALA A 256 12.93 -6.41 -14.86
CA ALA A 256 14.33 -6.76 -15.05
C ALA A 256 14.63 -7.03 -16.54
N ILE A 257 13.74 -7.72 -17.25
CA ILE A 257 13.88 -7.96 -18.69
C ILE A 257 13.85 -6.63 -19.44
N PHE A 258 12.91 -5.73 -19.11
CA PHE A 258 12.87 -4.40 -19.68
C PHE A 258 14.17 -3.63 -19.42
N THR A 259 14.71 -3.70 -18.20
CA THR A 259 15.99 -3.08 -17.84
C THR A 259 17.15 -3.65 -18.66
N VAL A 260 17.20 -4.96 -18.91
CA VAL A 260 18.22 -5.60 -19.75
C VAL A 260 18.10 -5.13 -21.20
N LEU A 261 16.88 -5.12 -21.77
CA LEU A 261 16.63 -4.63 -23.12
C LEU A 261 17.02 -3.15 -23.25
N GLN A 262 16.64 -2.33 -22.27
CA GLN A 262 17.03 -0.93 -22.21
C GLN A 262 18.56 -0.77 -22.14
N GLY A 263 19.24 -1.64 -21.39
CA GLY A 263 20.70 -1.71 -21.35
C GLY A 263 21.33 -2.01 -22.72
N ILE A 264 20.76 -2.96 -23.48
CA ILE A 264 21.19 -3.28 -24.85
C ILE A 264 20.94 -2.09 -25.77
N ILE A 265 19.74 -1.49 -25.73
CA ILE A 265 19.39 -0.31 -26.54
C ILE A 265 20.34 0.85 -26.24
N ASN A 266 20.65 1.10 -24.97
CA ASN A 266 21.57 2.17 -24.57
C ASN A 266 23.00 1.90 -25.08
N LYS A 267 23.46 0.65 -25.08
CA LYS A 267 24.75 0.26 -25.67
C LYS A 267 24.76 0.45 -27.19
N ILE A 268 23.70 0.04 -27.87
CA ILE A 268 23.56 0.23 -29.32
C ILE A 268 23.57 1.72 -29.65
N LYS A 269 22.76 2.53 -28.93
CA LYS A 269 22.77 3.99 -29.05
C LYS A 269 24.16 4.56 -28.82
N ALA A 270 24.87 4.12 -27.79
CA ALA A 270 26.23 4.59 -27.51
C ALA A 270 27.18 4.34 -28.69
N VAL A 271 27.12 3.16 -29.33
CA VAL A 271 27.92 2.87 -30.54
C VAL A 271 27.55 3.83 -31.67
N PHE A 272 26.26 4.01 -31.98
CA PHE A 272 25.82 4.90 -33.06
C PHE A 272 26.01 6.39 -32.79
N THR A 273 26.13 6.81 -31.53
CA THR A 273 26.37 8.23 -31.17
C THR A 273 27.86 8.51 -30.94
N SER A 274 28.70 7.49 -30.91
CA SER A 274 30.17 7.62 -30.77
C SER A 274 30.88 7.86 -32.10
N ASP A 275 30.19 7.67 -33.24
CA ASP A 275 30.73 7.89 -34.59
C ASP A 275 30.52 9.33 -35.13
N ASP A 276 29.91 10.23 -34.33
CA ASP A 276 29.61 11.63 -34.69
C ASP A 276 30.53 12.67 -33.98
N ASN A 277 31.72 12.26 -33.52
CA ASN A 277 32.78 13.13 -32.95
C ASN A 277 34.17 12.73 -33.44
#